data_AF-A0A941Z0M8-F1
#
_entry.id   AF-A0A941Z0M8-F1
#
_cell.length_a   1.000
_cell.length_b   1.000
_cell.length_c   1.000
_cell.angle_alpha   90.00
_cell.angle_beta   90.00
_cell.angle_gamma   90.00
#
_symmetry.space_group_name_H-M   'P 1'
#
loop_
_entity.id
_entity.type
_entity.pdbx_description
1 polymer ?
#
loop_
_entity_poly.entity_id
_entity_poly.type
_entity_poly.pdbx_seq_one_letter_code
_entity_poly.pdbx_strand_id
1 'polypeptide(L)'
;MNALLLACRNLLRNRRRSLVTLFAMALGLTTVLLFGGYVRDIKYAMQTDFVMRSGHLQVQHRDYFLRGSGNPAAYGIEGYEAVIGAIQADDVLAPLVKVVTPVLQFGGIAGNFAAGASRTVLVTGIVAQEQNRMRSWNDFGLNFAMVPVPLVGTGPDDVVLGVGVARVLNLCAALKVPGCDDDARAEPAQGAAVLPADLQDLAAATQPATGPATGAPQIEILANGPKGAPNVATVRPIRAEFQGVKEFDEVAVIAHLP
;
A
#
# COMPACT_ATOMS: atom_id res chain seq x y z
N MET A 1 59.07 -39.50 -1.16
CA MET A 1 57.87 -39.99 -0.45
C MET A 1 56.88 -38.83 -0.34
N ASN A 2 55.73 -38.90 -1.02
CA ASN A 2 54.85 -37.73 -1.14
C ASN A 2 53.98 -37.60 0.13
N ALA A 3 54.27 -36.60 0.96
CA ALA A 3 53.57 -36.35 2.22
C ALA A 3 52.04 -36.21 2.07
N LEU A 4 51.58 -35.66 0.94
CA LEU A 4 50.15 -35.56 0.61
C LEU A 4 49.47 -36.92 0.49
N LEU A 5 50.14 -37.92 -0.10
CA LEU A 5 49.59 -39.28 -0.23
C LEU A 5 49.48 -39.98 1.13
N LEU A 6 50.44 -39.73 2.03
CA LEU A 6 50.40 -40.26 3.40
C LEU A 6 49.27 -39.63 4.22
N ALA A 7 49.10 -38.30 4.13
CA ALA A 7 48.01 -37.58 4.78
C ALA A 7 46.63 -38.05 4.28
N CYS A 8 46.45 -38.20 2.96
CA CYS A 8 45.18 -38.64 2.37
C CYS A 8 44.80 -40.07 2.79
N ARG A 9 45.76 -41.02 2.81
CA ARG A 9 45.52 -42.38 3.32
C ARG A 9 45.15 -42.40 4.81
N ASN A 10 45.71 -41.48 5.61
CA ASN A 10 45.36 -41.35 7.03
C ASN A 10 43.91 -40.90 7.22
N LEU A 11 43.49 -39.84 6.51
CA LEU A 11 42.11 -39.35 6.49
C LEU A 11 41.12 -40.45 6.06
N LEU A 12 41.45 -41.19 5.00
CA LEU A 12 40.61 -42.28 4.49
C LEU A 12 40.54 -43.52 5.39
N ARG A 13 41.52 -43.72 6.28
CA ARG A 13 41.52 -44.81 7.27
C ARG A 13 40.66 -44.45 8.49
N ASN A 14 40.69 -43.20 8.94
CA ASN A 14 39.94 -42.70 10.10
C ASN A 14 38.67 -41.93 9.69
N ARG A 15 37.88 -42.50 8.75
CA ARG A 15 36.75 -41.81 8.09
C ARG A 15 35.78 -41.14 9.05
N ARG A 16 35.37 -41.81 10.12
CA ARG A 16 34.37 -41.27 11.06
C ARG A 16 34.87 -39.98 11.73
N ARG A 17 36.12 -39.95 12.19
CA ARG A 17 36.70 -38.79 12.88
C ARG A 17 36.95 -37.64 11.89
N SER A 18 37.48 -37.95 10.72
CA SER A 18 37.73 -36.98 9.65
C SER A 18 36.44 -36.36 9.11
N LEU A 19 35.36 -37.15 8.97
CA LEU A 19 34.05 -36.65 8.56
C LEU A 19 33.46 -35.69 9.59
N VAL A 20 33.48 -36.02 10.88
CA VAL A 20 32.96 -35.13 11.93
C VAL A 20 33.66 -33.77 11.89
N THR A 21 34.99 -33.76 11.77
CA THR A 21 35.73 -32.49 11.66
C THR A 21 35.42 -31.72 10.38
N LEU A 22 35.28 -32.41 9.24
CA LEU A 22 34.92 -31.77 7.97
C LEU A 22 33.50 -31.19 8.02
N PHE A 23 32.53 -31.93 8.59
CA PHE A 23 31.17 -31.46 8.78
C PHE A 23 31.11 -30.24 9.69
N ALA A 24 31.86 -30.23 10.80
CA ALA A 24 31.91 -29.06 11.68
C ALA A 24 32.43 -27.81 10.94
N MET A 25 33.50 -27.94 10.15
CA MET A 25 34.02 -26.82 9.34
C MET A 25 33.05 -26.41 8.25
N ALA A 26 32.48 -27.36 7.52
CA ALA A 26 31.51 -27.11 6.45
C ALA A 26 30.26 -26.43 6.99
N LEU A 27 29.74 -26.86 8.15
CA LEU A 27 28.60 -26.25 8.81
C LEU A 27 28.92 -24.82 9.23
N GLY A 28 30.09 -24.58 9.81
CA GLY A 28 30.55 -23.24 10.18
C GLY A 28 30.63 -22.31 8.97
N LEU A 29 31.29 -22.76 7.89
CA LEU A 29 31.41 -21.99 6.65
C LEU A 29 30.04 -21.72 6.01
N THR A 30 29.18 -22.74 5.94
CA THR A 30 27.82 -22.61 5.38
C THR A 30 27.01 -21.61 6.18
N THR A 31 27.08 -21.67 7.51
CA THR A 31 26.39 -20.73 8.40
C THR A 31 26.82 -19.28 8.14
N VAL A 32 28.13 -19.04 8.06
CA VAL A 32 28.68 -17.70 7.80
C VAL A 32 28.28 -17.18 6.41
N LEU A 33 28.37 -18.02 5.38
CA LEU A 33 28.01 -17.64 4.01
C LEU A 33 26.51 -17.38 3.86
N LEU A 34 25.67 -18.23 4.44
CA LEU A 34 24.21 -18.08 4.40
C LEU A 34 23.79 -16.81 5.14
N PHE A 35 24.31 -16.58 6.34
CA PHE A 35 23.99 -15.37 7.10
C PHE A 35 24.50 -14.10 6.41
N GLY A 36 25.71 -14.15 5.83
CA GLY A 36 26.25 -13.04 5.03
C GLY A 36 25.42 -12.75 3.78
N GLY A 37 24.94 -13.79 3.09
CA GLY A 37 24.02 -13.67 1.96
C GLY A 37 22.68 -13.06 2.37
N TYR A 38 22.07 -13.57 3.44
CA TYR A 38 20.80 -13.10 3.99
C TYR A 38 20.84 -11.61 4.40
N VAL A 39 21.89 -11.19 5.11
CA VAL A 39 22.04 -9.77 5.51
C VAL A 39 22.13 -8.85 4.30
N ARG A 40 22.83 -9.28 3.24
CA ARG A 40 22.95 -8.49 2.01
C ARG A 40 21.64 -8.45 1.23
N ASP A 41 20.95 -9.57 1.13
CA ASP A 41 19.64 -9.68 0.48
C ASP A 41 18.62 -8.75 1.13
N ILE A 42 18.51 -8.77 2.47
CA ILE A 42 17.64 -7.84 3.20
C ILE A 42 17.99 -6.38 2.93
N LYS A 43 19.28 -6.03 2.95
CA LYS A 43 19.70 -4.64 2.68
C LYS A 43 19.25 -4.17 1.31
N TYR A 44 19.47 -4.97 0.27
CA TYR A 44 19.06 -4.61 -1.09
C TYR A 44 17.54 -4.61 -1.26
N ALA A 45 16.84 -5.57 -0.67
CA ALA A 45 15.38 -5.62 -0.69
C ALA A 45 14.76 -4.38 -0.02
N MET A 46 15.26 -3.99 1.16
CA MET A 46 14.79 -2.80 1.87
C MET A 46 15.11 -1.51 1.10
N GLN A 47 16.32 -1.37 0.55
CA GLN A 47 16.67 -0.22 -0.29
C GLN A 47 15.73 -0.11 -1.49
N THR A 48 15.43 -1.25 -2.14
CA THR A 48 14.54 -1.31 -3.30
C THR A 48 13.11 -0.95 -2.94
N ASP A 49 12.55 -1.53 -1.88
CA ASP A 49 11.19 -1.22 -1.44
C ASP A 49 11.03 0.27 -1.07
N PHE A 50 12.01 0.85 -0.38
CA PHE A 50 11.97 2.27 0.01
C PHE A 50 11.94 3.20 -1.20
N VAL A 51 12.76 2.89 -2.21
CA VAL A 51 12.80 3.64 -3.47
C VAL A 51 11.52 3.48 -4.27
N MET A 52 11.00 2.26 -4.41
CA MET A 52 9.78 1.99 -5.19
C MET A 52 8.54 2.66 -4.58
N ARG A 53 8.52 2.87 -3.26
CA ARG A 53 7.40 3.50 -2.55
C ARG A 53 7.51 5.02 -2.49
N SER A 54 8.70 5.53 -2.25
CA SER A 54 8.88 6.92 -1.82
C SER A 54 9.88 7.72 -2.65
N GLY A 55 10.60 7.06 -3.56
CA GLY A 55 11.65 7.66 -4.36
C GLY A 55 12.98 7.83 -3.60
N HIS A 56 14.03 8.21 -4.34
CA HIS A 56 15.34 8.54 -3.76
C HIS A 56 15.35 9.88 -3.02
N LEU A 57 14.50 10.80 -3.46
CA LEU A 57 14.42 12.16 -2.97
C LEU A 57 12.94 12.50 -2.78
N GLN A 58 12.59 13.01 -1.61
CA GLN A 58 11.25 13.48 -1.29
C GLN A 58 11.32 14.99 -1.05
N VAL A 59 10.45 15.73 -1.73
CA VAL A 59 10.24 17.15 -1.51
C VAL A 59 8.89 17.30 -0.85
N GLN A 60 8.86 17.98 0.29
CA GLN A 60 7.67 18.14 1.10
C GLN A 60 7.62 19.54 1.71
N HIS A 61 6.43 19.96 2.11
CA HIS A 61 6.28 21.19 2.87
C HIS A 61 7.07 21.11 4.20
N ARG A 62 7.72 22.20 4.59
CA ARG A 62 8.58 22.27 5.79
C ARG A 62 7.88 21.77 7.06
N ASP A 63 6.61 22.17 7.22
CA ASP A 63 5.80 21.84 8.41
C ASP A 63 4.95 20.57 8.25
N TYR A 64 5.14 19.81 7.15
CA TYR A 64 4.35 18.60 6.86
C TYR A 64 4.42 17.58 8.00
N PHE A 65 5.60 17.31 8.57
CA PHE A 65 5.73 16.37 9.69
C PHE A 65 5.17 16.89 11.01
N LEU A 66 5.06 18.21 11.17
CA LEU A 66 4.58 18.81 12.42
C LEU A 66 3.06 18.84 12.47
N ARG A 67 2.39 19.16 11.36
CA ARG A 67 0.94 19.45 11.31
C ARG A 67 0.22 18.93 10.06
N GLY A 68 0.93 18.30 9.13
CA GLY A 68 0.39 17.84 7.85
C GLY A 68 -0.74 16.82 7.97
N SER A 69 -0.67 15.93 8.96
CA SER A 69 -1.67 14.86 9.16
C SER A 69 -3.08 15.38 9.46
N GLY A 70 -3.21 16.56 10.06
CA GLY A 70 -4.51 17.15 10.43
C GLY A 70 -5.10 18.10 9.39
N ASN A 71 -4.27 18.66 8.51
CA ASN A 71 -4.69 19.62 7.48
C ASN A 71 -3.86 19.46 6.18
N PRO A 72 -4.12 18.40 5.39
CA PRO A 72 -3.38 18.14 4.16
C PRO A 72 -3.49 19.27 3.14
N ALA A 73 -4.60 20.02 3.14
CA ALA A 73 -4.80 21.15 2.24
C ALA A 73 -3.86 22.33 2.55
N ALA A 74 -3.57 22.60 3.83
CA ALA A 74 -2.68 23.69 4.23
C ALA A 74 -1.18 23.34 4.16
N TYR A 75 -0.84 22.04 4.18
CA TYR A 75 0.54 21.57 4.15
C TYR A 75 0.89 20.79 2.87
N GLY A 76 0.03 20.87 1.85
CA GLY A 76 0.35 20.47 0.49
C GLY A 76 1.30 21.45 -0.18
N ILE A 77 1.86 21.05 -1.32
CA ILE A 77 2.67 21.93 -2.16
C ILE A 77 1.73 22.52 -3.21
N GLU A 78 1.31 23.77 -3.02
CA GLU A 78 0.58 24.51 -4.05
C GLU A 78 1.50 24.76 -5.26
N GLY A 79 0.99 24.51 -6.48
CA GLY A 79 1.78 24.66 -7.71
C GLY A 79 2.96 23.68 -7.78
N TYR A 80 2.76 22.43 -7.36
CA TYR A 80 3.79 21.40 -7.36
C TYR A 80 4.43 21.20 -8.74
N GLU A 81 3.72 21.51 -9.82
CA GLU A 81 4.20 21.46 -11.20
C GLU A 81 5.40 22.38 -11.42
N ALA A 82 5.44 23.55 -10.77
CA ALA A 82 6.58 24.45 -10.86
C ALA A 82 7.82 23.88 -10.15
N VAL A 83 7.62 23.16 -9.04
CA VAL A 83 8.70 22.46 -8.33
C VAL A 83 9.22 21.30 -9.17
N ILE A 84 8.34 20.52 -9.78
CA ILE A 84 8.73 19.46 -10.72
C ILE A 84 9.52 20.05 -11.89
N GLY A 85 9.05 21.15 -12.48
CA GLY A 85 9.74 21.84 -13.57
C GLY A 85 11.12 22.34 -13.17
N ALA A 86 11.27 22.90 -11.97
CA ALA A 86 12.56 23.34 -11.43
C ALA A 86 13.53 22.16 -11.25
N ILE A 87 13.06 21.02 -10.73
CA ILE A 87 13.89 19.81 -10.57
C ILE A 87 14.32 19.25 -11.93
N GLN A 88 13.44 19.28 -12.93
CA GLN A 88 13.73 18.78 -14.28
C GLN A 88 14.63 19.72 -15.10
N ALA A 89 14.63 21.02 -14.78
CA ALA A 89 15.46 22.03 -15.44
C ALA A 89 16.83 22.24 -14.76
N ASP A 90 17.04 21.71 -13.56
CA ASP A 90 18.29 21.85 -12.83
C ASP A 90 19.43 21.04 -13.48
N ASP A 91 20.56 21.69 -13.76
CA ASP A 91 21.69 21.09 -14.48
C ASP A 91 22.28 19.86 -13.77
N VAL A 92 22.16 19.78 -12.44
CA VAL A 92 22.72 18.68 -11.63
C VAL A 92 21.71 17.55 -11.46
N LEU A 93 20.45 17.88 -11.18
CA LEU A 93 19.40 16.88 -10.91
C LEU A 93 18.81 16.28 -12.19
N ALA A 94 18.63 17.07 -13.26
CA ALA A 94 18.04 16.61 -14.50
C ALA A 94 18.65 15.31 -15.06
N PRO A 95 19.99 15.13 -15.14
CA PRO A 95 20.57 13.87 -15.63
C PRO A 95 20.40 12.69 -14.67
N LEU A 96 20.16 12.94 -13.37
CA LEU A 96 20.02 11.92 -12.33
C LEU A 96 18.56 11.46 -12.15
N VAL A 97 17.60 12.28 -12.55
CA VAL A 97 16.17 12.03 -12.37
C VAL A 97 15.62 11.12 -13.48
N LYS A 98 15.03 9.99 -13.08
CA LYS A 98 14.35 9.05 -14.00
C LYS A 98 12.84 9.23 -14.03
N VAL A 99 12.25 9.53 -12.88
CA VAL A 99 10.81 9.70 -12.65
C VAL A 99 10.64 10.75 -11.55
N VAL A 100 9.71 11.67 -11.76
CA VAL A 100 9.19 12.56 -10.71
C VAL A 100 7.69 12.35 -10.71
N THR A 101 7.10 12.08 -9.54
CA THR A 101 5.65 11.91 -9.40
C THR A 101 5.18 12.67 -8.17
N PRO A 102 4.08 13.42 -8.25
CA PRO A 102 3.43 13.99 -7.09
C PRO A 102 2.68 12.89 -6.31
N VAL A 103 2.58 13.07 -5.00
CA VAL A 103 1.82 12.20 -4.09
C VAL A 103 1.09 13.06 -3.08
N LEU A 104 -0.19 12.76 -2.84
CA LEU A 104 -1.00 13.42 -1.81
C LEU A 104 -1.47 12.38 -0.81
N GLN A 105 -1.27 12.62 0.48
CA GLN A 105 -1.69 11.72 1.55
C GLN A 105 -2.55 12.43 2.56
N PHE A 106 -3.70 11.84 2.92
CA PHE A 106 -4.57 12.36 3.95
C PHE A 106 -5.43 11.30 4.61
N GLY A 107 -5.80 11.55 5.87
CA GLY A 107 -6.77 10.73 6.58
C GLY A 107 -8.21 11.11 6.23
N GLY A 108 -9.11 10.12 6.24
CA GLY A 108 -10.54 10.31 6.03
C GLY A 108 -11.36 9.18 6.65
N ILE A 109 -12.67 9.21 6.40
CA ILE A 109 -13.59 8.14 6.75
C ILE A 109 -14.23 7.67 5.45
N ALA A 110 -14.03 6.40 5.09
CA ALA A 110 -14.74 5.77 3.99
C ALA A 110 -16.03 5.13 4.54
N GLY A 111 -17.14 5.34 3.84
CA GLY A 111 -18.44 4.77 4.15
C GLY A 111 -19.02 4.02 2.96
N ASN A 112 -19.63 2.87 3.22
CA ASN A 112 -20.62 2.27 2.34
C ASN A 112 -21.97 2.46 3.02
N PHE A 113 -22.65 3.57 2.73
CA PHE A 113 -23.89 3.92 3.42
C PHE A 113 -25.02 2.90 3.17
N ALA A 114 -25.05 2.26 1.99
CA ALA A 114 -26.02 1.23 1.68
C ALA A 114 -25.89 0.00 2.60
N ALA A 115 -24.68 -0.31 3.05
CA ALA A 115 -24.39 -1.40 3.98
C ALA A 115 -24.26 -0.95 5.44
N GLY A 116 -24.48 0.33 5.75
CA GLY A 116 -24.31 0.89 7.10
C GLY A 116 -22.88 0.77 7.65
N ALA A 117 -21.88 0.60 6.79
CA ALA A 117 -20.51 0.31 7.19
C ALA A 117 -19.61 1.53 6.98
N SER A 118 -18.72 1.80 7.93
CA SER A 118 -17.73 2.89 7.81
C SER A 118 -16.40 2.54 8.48
N ARG A 119 -15.32 3.14 7.97
CA ARG A 119 -13.96 2.92 8.48
C ARG A 119 -13.07 4.12 8.24
N THR A 120 -12.21 4.44 9.21
CA THR A 120 -11.14 5.43 9.01
C THR A 120 -10.10 4.90 8.01
N VAL A 121 -9.75 5.72 7.03
CA VAL A 121 -8.85 5.38 5.94
C VAL A 121 -7.73 6.40 5.80
N LEU A 122 -6.63 5.96 5.20
CA LEU A 122 -5.54 6.79 4.70
C LEU A 122 -5.61 6.75 3.17
N VAL A 123 -5.98 7.88 2.58
CA VAL A 123 -6.06 8.07 1.14
C VAL A 123 -4.69 8.50 0.62
N THR A 124 -4.20 7.81 -0.41
CA THR A 124 -2.99 8.16 -1.15
C THR A 124 -3.37 8.43 -2.61
N GLY A 125 -3.33 9.69 -3.00
CA GLY A 125 -3.47 10.13 -4.38
C GLY A 125 -2.14 10.01 -5.12
N ILE A 126 -2.14 9.32 -6.26
CA ILE A 126 -0.95 9.08 -7.09
C ILE A 126 -1.23 9.29 -8.58
N VAL A 127 -0.18 9.54 -9.35
CA VAL A 127 -0.21 9.39 -10.81
C VAL A 127 0.17 7.95 -11.14
N ALA A 128 -0.82 7.10 -11.42
CA ALA A 128 -0.64 5.65 -11.52
C ALA A 128 0.45 5.21 -12.51
N GLN A 129 0.57 5.88 -13.65
CA GLN A 129 1.57 5.56 -14.66
C GLN A 129 3.00 5.83 -14.16
N GLU A 130 3.21 6.97 -13.50
CA GLU A 130 4.51 7.37 -12.96
C GLU A 130 4.89 6.51 -11.76
N GLN A 131 3.94 6.22 -10.86
CA GLN A 131 4.16 5.29 -9.75
C GLN A 131 4.55 3.90 -10.25
N ASN A 132 3.90 3.38 -11.29
CA ASN A 132 4.25 2.08 -11.87
C ASN A 132 5.66 2.08 -12.51
N ARG A 133 6.06 3.21 -13.11
CA ARG A 133 7.44 3.37 -13.59
C ARG A 133 8.44 3.39 -12.44
N MET A 134 8.12 4.03 -11.31
CA MET A 134 8.95 3.97 -10.09
C MET A 134 9.06 2.54 -9.54
N ARG A 135 7.95 1.79 -9.51
CA ARG A 135 7.89 0.38 -9.08
C ARG A 135 8.66 -0.59 -9.98
N SER A 136 9.10 -0.18 -11.16
CA SER A 136 9.99 -0.98 -12.01
C SER A 136 11.47 -0.86 -11.66
N TRP A 137 11.84 0.01 -10.71
CA TRP A 137 13.23 0.21 -10.30
C TRP A 137 13.79 -1.02 -9.59
N ASN A 138 14.78 -1.70 -10.17
CA ASN A 138 15.40 -2.88 -9.58
C ASN A 138 16.91 -2.92 -9.87
N ASP A 139 17.65 -1.97 -9.29
CA ASP A 139 19.09 -1.81 -9.56
C ASP A 139 19.92 -3.02 -9.08
N PHE A 140 19.42 -3.75 -8.08
CA PHE A 140 20.09 -4.92 -7.51
C PHE A 140 19.68 -6.25 -8.15
N GLY A 141 18.82 -6.25 -9.17
CA GLY A 141 18.40 -7.48 -9.87
C GLY A 141 17.70 -8.50 -8.96
N LEU A 142 16.91 -8.02 -8.00
CA LEU A 142 16.22 -8.86 -7.03
C LEU A 142 15.08 -9.65 -7.69
N ASN A 143 14.91 -10.89 -7.26
CA ASN A 143 13.90 -11.81 -7.79
C ASN A 143 12.52 -11.59 -7.13
N PHE A 144 12.04 -10.35 -7.09
CA PHE A 144 10.65 -10.05 -6.77
C PHE A 144 10.10 -9.00 -7.73
N ALA A 145 8.87 -9.20 -8.16
CA ALA A 145 8.16 -8.25 -9.01
C ALA A 145 7.09 -7.57 -8.17
N MET A 146 7.15 -6.24 -8.08
CA MET A 146 6.09 -5.47 -7.45
C MET A 146 4.89 -5.42 -8.40
N VAL A 147 3.69 -5.69 -7.87
CA VAL A 147 2.46 -5.64 -8.68
C VAL A 147 2.19 -4.17 -9.06
N PRO A 148 1.98 -3.86 -10.35
CA PRO A 148 1.59 -2.52 -10.78
C PRO A 148 0.25 -2.13 -10.17
N VAL A 149 0.11 -0.86 -9.78
CA VAL A 149 -1.16 -0.32 -9.30
C VAL A 149 -2.16 -0.33 -10.47
N PRO A 150 -3.34 -0.96 -10.30
CA PRO A 150 -4.31 -1.17 -11.37
C PRO A 150 -5.24 0.04 -11.57
N LEU A 151 -4.66 1.24 -11.59
CA LEU A 151 -5.37 2.50 -11.83
C LEU A 151 -5.06 3.09 -13.23
N VAL A 152 -4.09 2.53 -13.97
CA VAL A 152 -3.76 3.03 -15.31
C VAL A 152 -4.92 2.78 -16.27
N GLY A 153 -5.41 3.84 -16.92
CA GLY A 153 -6.50 3.79 -17.89
C GLY A 153 -7.90 3.67 -17.27
N THR A 154 -8.04 3.88 -15.97
CA THR A 154 -9.32 3.88 -15.26
C THR A 154 -9.86 5.32 -15.12
N GLY A 155 -11.09 5.47 -14.63
CA GLY A 155 -11.70 6.78 -14.39
C GLY A 155 -11.07 7.52 -13.20
N PRO A 156 -11.22 8.85 -13.11
CA PRO A 156 -10.62 9.68 -12.06
C PRO A 156 -11.13 9.34 -10.65
N ASP A 157 -12.40 8.93 -10.53
CA ASP A 157 -13.02 8.53 -9.26
C ASP A 157 -12.78 7.05 -8.92
N ASP A 158 -12.01 6.32 -9.73
CA ASP A 158 -11.71 4.93 -9.46
C ASP A 158 -10.63 4.80 -8.39
N VAL A 159 -10.87 3.89 -7.44
CA VAL A 159 -9.96 3.67 -6.30
C VAL A 159 -9.64 2.20 -6.11
N VAL A 160 -8.46 1.93 -5.56
CA VAL A 160 -8.03 0.62 -5.08
C VAL A 160 -8.05 0.63 -3.57
N LEU A 161 -8.74 -0.34 -2.97
CA LEU A 161 -8.86 -0.47 -1.52
C LEU A 161 -7.85 -1.48 -0.97
N GLY A 162 -7.45 -1.32 0.28
CA GLY A 162 -6.88 -2.43 1.05
C GLY A 162 -7.91 -3.55 1.22
N VAL A 163 -7.46 -4.79 1.32
CA VAL A 163 -8.35 -5.94 1.52
C VAL A 163 -9.11 -5.82 2.84
N GLY A 164 -8.47 -5.32 3.89
CA GLY A 164 -9.08 -5.01 5.18
C GLY A 164 -10.18 -3.95 5.08
N VAL A 165 -9.96 -2.87 4.33
CA VAL A 165 -11.00 -1.85 4.07
C VAL A 165 -12.20 -2.46 3.34
N ALA A 166 -11.95 -3.22 2.26
CA ALA A 166 -13.01 -3.88 1.49
C ALA A 166 -13.87 -4.83 2.36
N ARG A 167 -13.24 -5.55 3.30
CA ARG A 167 -13.91 -6.44 4.26
C ARG A 167 -14.75 -5.72 5.31
N VAL A 168 -14.35 -4.52 5.71
CA VAL A 168 -15.11 -3.72 6.69
C VAL A 168 -16.28 -3.01 6.01
N LEU A 169 -16.10 -2.57 4.76
CA LEU A 169 -17.14 -1.88 3.99
C LEU A 169 -18.14 -2.82 3.29
N ASN A 170 -18.08 -4.14 3.55
CA ASN A 170 -18.93 -5.17 2.93
C ASN A 170 -18.91 -5.10 1.38
N LEU A 171 -17.69 -5.04 0.82
CA LEU A 171 -17.45 -4.96 -0.63
C LEU A 171 -16.80 -6.24 -1.19
N CYS A 172 -16.78 -7.33 -0.44
CA CYS A 172 -16.02 -8.50 -0.82
C CYS A 172 -16.54 -9.20 -2.07
N ALA A 173 -17.86 -9.36 -2.20
CA ALA A 173 -18.49 -9.94 -3.38
C ALA A 173 -18.26 -9.05 -4.62
N ALA A 174 -18.42 -7.73 -4.46
CA ALA A 174 -18.24 -6.76 -5.54
C ALA A 174 -16.79 -6.72 -6.05
N LEU A 175 -15.82 -6.82 -5.14
CA LEU A 175 -14.39 -6.76 -5.45
C LEU A 175 -13.72 -8.14 -5.60
N LYS A 176 -14.49 -9.23 -5.48
CA LYS A 176 -14.03 -10.62 -5.55
C LYS A 176 -12.86 -10.92 -4.59
N VAL A 177 -12.99 -10.47 -3.35
CA VAL A 177 -11.97 -10.66 -2.30
C VAL A 177 -11.93 -12.12 -1.83
N PRO A 178 -10.79 -12.83 -1.90
CA PRO A 178 -10.70 -14.22 -1.47
C PRO A 178 -10.95 -14.39 0.05
N GLY A 179 -11.73 -15.42 0.40
CA GLY A 179 -11.96 -15.82 1.80
C GLY A 179 -12.66 -14.75 2.63
N CYS A 180 -13.58 -14.00 2.02
CA CYS A 180 -14.41 -13.02 2.70
C CYS A 180 -15.89 -13.29 2.39
N ASP A 181 -16.71 -13.37 3.44
CA ASP A 181 -18.16 -13.46 3.36
C ASP A 181 -18.75 -12.14 3.89
N ASP A 182 -19.44 -11.39 3.03
CA ASP A 182 -20.09 -10.12 3.39
C ASP A 182 -21.23 -10.32 4.41
N ASP A 183 -21.81 -11.52 4.44
CA ASP A 183 -22.98 -11.88 5.26
C ASP A 183 -22.67 -11.99 6.76
N ALA A 184 -21.40 -12.18 7.14
CA ALA A 184 -21.02 -12.45 8.53
C ALA A 184 -21.14 -11.23 9.47
N ARG A 185 -21.36 -10.03 8.92
CA ARG A 185 -21.37 -8.75 9.67
C ARG A 185 -22.62 -7.89 9.48
N ALA A 186 -23.60 -8.35 8.72
CA ALA A 186 -24.93 -7.78 8.79
C ALA A 186 -25.53 -8.13 10.16
N GLU A 187 -25.15 -7.39 11.22
CA GLU A 187 -25.97 -7.36 12.41
C GLU A 187 -27.36 -6.91 11.95
N PRO A 188 -28.41 -7.73 12.13
CA PRO A 188 -29.76 -7.27 11.87
C PRO A 188 -29.94 -6.03 12.73
N ALA A 189 -30.32 -4.90 12.14
CA ALA A 189 -30.52 -3.64 12.85
C ALA A 189 -31.16 -3.90 14.23
N GLN A 190 -30.33 -3.93 15.28
CA GLN A 190 -30.78 -4.34 16.59
C GLN A 190 -31.60 -3.18 17.14
N GLY A 191 -32.92 -3.32 17.02
CA GLY A 191 -33.88 -2.30 17.38
C GLY A 191 -34.56 -1.65 16.19
N ALA A 192 -35.19 -2.44 15.32
CA ALA A 192 -36.46 -1.99 14.74
C ALA A 192 -37.51 -1.91 15.88
N ALA A 193 -37.31 -0.98 16.81
CA ALA A 193 -38.43 -0.42 17.54
C ALA A 193 -39.40 0.06 16.46
N VAL A 194 -40.68 -0.27 16.59
CA VAL A 194 -41.72 0.26 15.71
C VAL A 194 -41.64 1.78 15.81
N LEU A 195 -40.92 2.40 14.89
CA LEU A 195 -40.79 3.83 14.80
C LEU A 195 -42.19 4.37 14.50
N PRO A 196 -42.66 5.40 15.21
CA PRO A 196 -43.83 6.17 14.81
C PRO A 196 -43.78 6.51 13.32
N ALA A 197 -44.93 6.44 12.63
CA ALA A 197 -45.00 6.56 11.17
C ALA A 197 -44.39 7.87 10.64
N ASP A 198 -44.51 8.96 11.40
CA ASP A 198 -43.91 10.27 11.12
C ASP A 198 -42.38 10.25 11.13
N LEU A 199 -41.76 9.47 12.03
CA LEU A 199 -40.30 9.28 12.05
C LEU A 199 -39.83 8.32 10.96
N GLN A 200 -40.65 7.36 10.55
CA GLN A 200 -40.36 6.51 9.38
C GLN A 200 -40.41 7.30 8.08
N ASP A 201 -41.42 8.15 7.92
CA ASP A 201 -41.56 9.04 6.76
C ASP A 201 -40.41 10.03 6.68
N LEU A 202 -39.98 10.59 7.82
CA LEU A 202 -38.82 11.48 7.86
C LEU A 202 -37.51 10.73 7.58
N ALA A 203 -37.33 9.52 8.11
CA ALA A 203 -36.15 8.70 7.82
C ALA A 203 -36.09 8.33 6.33
N ALA A 204 -37.21 7.97 5.72
CA ALA A 204 -37.31 7.70 4.28
C ALA A 204 -37.06 8.96 3.44
N ALA A 205 -37.53 10.13 3.89
CA ALA A 205 -37.30 11.41 3.22
C ALA A 205 -35.85 11.94 3.39
N THR A 206 -35.14 11.50 4.42
CA THR A 206 -33.76 11.92 4.73
C THR A 206 -32.72 10.87 4.34
N GLN A 207 -33.14 9.71 3.83
CA GLN A 207 -32.21 8.76 3.24
C GLN A 207 -31.48 9.46 2.08
N PRO A 208 -30.13 9.48 2.09
CA PRO A 208 -29.37 10.05 0.99
C PRO A 208 -29.84 9.37 -0.30
N ALA A 209 -30.08 10.18 -1.33
CA ALA A 209 -30.55 9.69 -2.63
C ALA A 209 -29.64 8.55 -3.07
N THR A 210 -30.16 7.32 -3.05
CA THR A 210 -29.53 6.20 -3.71
C THR A 210 -29.53 6.53 -5.18
N GLY A 211 -28.37 6.99 -5.68
CA GLY A 211 -28.16 7.17 -7.11
C GLY A 211 -28.53 5.87 -7.84
N PRO A 212 -28.94 5.94 -9.12
CA PRO A 212 -29.33 4.76 -9.87
C PRO A 212 -28.26 3.68 -9.71
N ALA A 213 -28.70 2.48 -9.32
CA ALA A 213 -27.85 1.31 -9.14
C ALA A 213 -27.25 0.87 -10.49
N THR A 214 -26.31 1.66 -11.03
CA THR A 214 -25.26 1.12 -11.88
C THR A 214 -24.57 0.07 -11.04
N GLY A 215 -24.59 -1.19 -11.43
CA GLY A 215 -24.12 -2.33 -10.62
C GLY A 215 -22.63 -2.33 -10.21
N ALA A 216 -21.94 -1.19 -10.30
CA ALA A 216 -20.61 -0.99 -9.75
C ALA A 216 -20.71 -0.46 -8.30
N PRO A 217 -19.89 -0.98 -7.37
CA PRO A 217 -19.88 -0.50 -5.99
C PRO A 217 -19.46 0.97 -5.93
N GLN A 218 -20.11 1.74 -5.07
CA GLN A 218 -19.74 3.12 -4.76
C GLN A 218 -19.53 3.25 -3.25
N ILE A 219 -18.58 4.10 -2.86
CA ILE A 219 -18.36 4.48 -1.47
C ILE A 219 -18.13 5.98 -1.38
N GLU A 220 -18.41 6.54 -0.21
CA GLU A 220 -18.18 7.94 0.08
C GLU A 220 -16.96 8.09 0.98
N ILE A 221 -16.07 9.00 0.62
CA ILE A 221 -14.91 9.36 1.42
C ILE A 221 -15.14 10.76 1.99
N LEU A 222 -15.16 10.85 3.31
CA LEU A 222 -15.22 12.08 4.06
C LEU A 222 -13.81 12.45 4.51
N ALA A 223 -13.32 13.61 4.09
CA ALA A 223 -12.01 14.14 4.45
C ALA A 223 -12.14 15.49 5.16
N ASN A 224 -11.21 15.78 6.07
CA ASN A 224 -11.23 17.03 6.80
C ASN A 224 -10.92 18.21 5.87
N GLY A 225 -11.84 19.18 5.77
CA GLY A 225 -11.66 20.37 4.96
C GLY A 225 -10.92 21.49 5.73
N PRO A 226 -10.23 22.40 5.03
CA PRO A 226 -9.50 23.50 5.66
C PRO A 226 -10.41 24.50 6.40
N LYS A 227 -11.72 24.47 6.15
CA LYS A 227 -12.73 25.36 6.76
C LYS A 227 -13.63 24.66 7.79
N GLY A 228 -13.27 23.45 8.24
CA GLY A 228 -14.00 22.70 9.28
C GLY A 228 -15.23 21.93 8.80
N ALA A 229 -15.76 22.21 7.60
CA ALA A 229 -16.74 21.34 6.94
C ALA A 229 -16.02 20.17 6.25
N PRO A 230 -16.50 18.91 6.40
CA PRO A 230 -15.91 17.77 5.72
C PRO A 230 -16.18 17.85 4.21
N ASN A 231 -15.15 17.55 3.42
CA ASN A 231 -15.29 17.32 1.99
C ASN A 231 -15.76 15.89 1.78
N VAL A 232 -16.81 15.70 0.98
CA VAL A 232 -17.33 14.37 0.64
C VAL A 232 -17.06 14.12 -0.84
N ALA A 233 -16.43 13.00 -1.16
CA ALA A 233 -16.23 12.54 -2.52
C ALA A 233 -16.82 11.14 -2.67
N THR A 234 -17.64 10.94 -3.71
CA THR A 234 -18.10 9.60 -4.11
C THR A 234 -17.06 8.99 -5.02
N VAL A 235 -16.56 7.82 -4.66
CA VAL A 235 -15.54 7.09 -5.43
C VAL A 235 -16.01 5.68 -5.74
N ARG A 236 -15.40 5.07 -6.76
CA ARG A 236 -15.74 3.75 -7.26
C ARG A 236 -14.60 2.76 -7.00
N PRO A 237 -14.76 1.85 -6.03
CA PRO A 237 -13.79 0.78 -5.82
C PRO A 237 -13.76 -0.16 -7.02
N ILE A 238 -12.58 -0.31 -7.64
CA ILE A 238 -12.40 -1.21 -8.79
C ILE A 238 -11.66 -2.50 -8.42
N ARG A 239 -10.89 -2.48 -7.32
CA ARG A 239 -10.10 -3.63 -6.86
C ARG A 239 -9.77 -3.51 -5.38
N ALA A 240 -9.50 -4.65 -4.74
CA ALA A 240 -8.86 -4.72 -3.43
C ALA A 240 -7.47 -5.37 -3.53
N GLU A 241 -6.47 -4.78 -2.90
CA GLU A 241 -5.07 -5.27 -2.91
C GLU A 241 -4.47 -5.30 -1.52
N PHE A 242 -3.81 -6.43 -1.18
CA PHE A 242 -3.15 -6.60 0.09
C PHE A 242 -1.92 -5.70 0.20
N GLN A 243 -1.87 -4.86 1.24
CA GLN A 243 -0.79 -3.87 1.42
C GLN A 243 0.48 -4.41 2.12
N GLY A 244 0.57 -5.73 2.35
CA GLY A 244 1.71 -6.39 2.98
C GLY A 244 1.65 -6.44 4.51
N VAL A 245 1.02 -5.45 5.13
CA VAL A 245 0.87 -5.33 6.59
C VAL A 245 -0.59 -5.05 6.92
N LYS A 246 -1.12 -5.76 7.93
CA LYS A 246 -2.53 -5.70 8.31
C LYS A 246 -2.98 -4.26 8.61
N GLU A 247 -2.19 -3.52 9.38
CA GLU A 247 -2.52 -2.16 9.82
C GLU A 247 -2.65 -1.20 8.64
N PHE A 248 -1.82 -1.34 7.60
CA PHE A 248 -1.94 -0.57 6.37
C PHE A 248 -3.10 -1.05 5.50
N ASP A 249 -3.30 -2.37 5.43
CA ASP A 249 -4.37 -2.99 4.64
C ASP A 249 -5.77 -2.64 5.16
N GLU A 250 -5.92 -2.38 6.45
CA GLU A 250 -7.17 -1.98 7.09
C GLU A 250 -7.52 -0.49 6.96
N VAL A 251 -6.62 0.31 6.38
CA VAL A 251 -6.83 1.76 6.18
C VAL A 251 -6.56 2.23 4.75
N ALA A 252 -5.92 1.44 3.89
CA ALA A 252 -5.45 1.93 2.60
C ALA A 252 -6.57 2.21 1.60
N VAL A 253 -6.50 3.40 1.00
CA VAL A 253 -7.23 3.77 -0.21
C VAL A 253 -6.22 4.42 -1.17
N ILE A 254 -6.08 3.88 -2.37
CA ILE A 254 -5.22 4.43 -3.42
C ILE A 254 -6.14 5.02 -4.48
N ALA A 255 -5.95 6.29 -4.78
CA ALA A 255 -6.77 7.05 -5.72
C ALA A 255 -5.89 7.72 -6.77
N HIS A 256 -6.52 8.19 -7.85
CA HIS A 256 -5.88 9.13 -8.76
C HIS A 256 -5.60 10.45 -8.06
N LEU A 257 -4.44 11.04 -8.36
CA LEU A 257 -4.21 12.43 -8.05
C LEU A 257 -4.91 13.30 -9.11
N PRO A 258 -5.77 14.26 -8.72
CA PRO A 258 -6.44 15.16 -9.64
C PRO A 258 -5.50 16.22 -10.24
#